data_AF-A0A7Y5SPN8-F1
#
_entry.id   AF-A0A7Y5SPN8-F1
#
_cell.length_a   1.000
_cell.length_b   1.000
_cell.length_c   1.000
_cell.angle_alpha   90.00
_cell.angle_beta   90.00
_cell.angle_gamma   90.00
#
_symmetry.space_group_name_H-M   'P 1'
#
loop_
_entity.id
_entity.type
_entity.pdbx_description
1 polymer ?
#
loop_
_entity_poly.entity_id
_entity_poly.type
_entity_poly.pdbx_seq_one_letter_code
_entity_poly.pdbx_strand_id
1 'polypeptide(L)' 'MRAFVARPFVILYRVKRSGVQIVRVLHSAQDIAKTFRQP' A
#
# COMPACT_ATOMS: atom_id res chain seq x y z
N MET A 1 -1.92 -1.87 -10.63
CA MET A 1 -1.32 -1.24 -9.43
C MET A 1 -0.27 -2.18 -8.86
N ARG A 2 0.79 -1.66 -8.22
CA ARG A 2 1.82 -2.46 -7.54
C ARG A 2 1.90 -2.06 -6.07
N ALA A 3 2.35 -2.98 -5.23
CA ALA A 3 2.55 -2.77 -3.80
C ALA A 3 4.00 -3.11 -3.44
N PHE A 4 4.61 -2.27 -2.60
CA PHE A 4 5.91 -2.53 -1.99
C PHE A 4 5.73 -2.62 -0.47
N VAL A 5 6.22 -3.72 0.13
CA VAL A 5 6.08 -3.96 1.57
C VAL A 5 7.40 -3.59 2.24
N ALA A 6 7.38 -2.50 3.01
CA ALA A 6 8.48 -2.04 3.83
C ALA A 6 8.00 -1.96 5.29
N ARG A 7 8.09 -3.08 6.01
CA ARG A 7 7.53 -3.20 7.37
C ARG A 7 7.98 -2.04 8.27
N PRO A 8 7.06 -1.37 9.00
CA PRO A 8 5.64 -1.70 9.20
C PRO A 8 4.69 -1.04 8.18
N PHE A 9 5.14 -0.66 6.99
CA PHE A 9 4.34 0.04 5.98
C PHE A 9 4.13 -0.78 4.70
N VAL A 10 3.01 -0.52 4.03
CA VAL A 10 2.73 -0.99 2.67
C VAL A 10 2.53 0.22 1.78
N ILE A 11 3.34 0.33 0.74
CA ILE A 11 3.31 1.46 -0.21
C ILE A 11 2.61 0.98 -1.48
N LEU A 12 1.45 1.54 -1.77
CA LEU A 12 0.73 1.36 -3.02
C LEU A 12 1.21 2.40 -4.02
N TYR A 13 1.65 1.95 -5.19
CA TYR A 13 2.13 2.82 -6.25
C TYR A 13 1.69 2.34 -7.62
N ARG A 14 1.74 3.25 -8.60
CA ARG A 14 1.55 2.94 -10.02
C ARG A 14 2.68 3.53 -10.83
N VAL A 15 3.15 2.78 -11.82
CA VAL A 15 4.15 3.26 -12.78
C VAL A 15 3.39 3.92 -13.93
N LYS A 16 3.75 5.17 -14.23
CA LYS A 16 3.28 5.94 -15.37
C LYS A 16 4.45 6.20 -16.32
N ARG A 17 4.15 6.69 -17.53
CA ARG A 17 5.19 7.10 -18.50
C ARG A 17 6.16 8.16 -17.94
N SER A 18 5.71 9.00 -17.02
CA SER A 18 6.51 10.04 -16.36
C SER A 18 7.24 9.57 -15.09
N GLY A 19 7.11 8.31 -14.70
CA GLY A 19 7.75 7.75 -13.51
C GLY A 19 6.80 7.07 -12.53
N VAL A 20 7.25 6.87 -11.29
CA VAL A 20 6.50 6.19 -10.24
C VAL A 20 5.62 7.19 -9.49
N GLN A 21 4.32 6.94 -9.45
CA GLN A 21 3.38 7.68 -8.62
C GLN A 21 2.99 6.85 -7.40
N ILE A 22 3.33 7.34 -6.21
CA ILE A 22 2.84 6.79 -4.95
C ILE A 22 1.37 7.19 -4.80
N VAL A 23 0.51 6.19 -4.57
CA VAL A 23 -0.94 6.38 -4.44
C VAL A 23 -1.33 6.44 -2.97
N ARG A 24 -0.79 5.54 -2.14
CA ARG A 24 -1.13 5.47 -0.72
C ARG A 24 -0.03 4.77 0.05
N VAL A 25 0.17 5.17 1.31
CA VAL A 25 1.01 4.46 2.28
C VAL A 25 0.09 4.00 3.40
N LEU A 26 0.13 2.71 3.71
CA LEU A 26 -0.68 2.05 4.73
C LEU A 26 0.23 1.58 5.86
N HIS A 27 -0.24 1.64 7.10
CA HIS A 27 0.48 1.06 8.24
C HIS A 27 0.01 -0.39 8.47
N SER A 28 0.92 -1.33 8.21
CA SER A 28 0.71 -2.79 8.16
C SER A 28 0.11 -3.38 9.43
N ALA A 29 0.36 -2.81 10.61
CA ALA A 29 -0.12 -3.36 11.87
C ALA A 29 -1.53 -2.88 12.26
N GLN A 30 -1.96 -1.71 11.78
CA GLN A 30 -3.26 -1.12 12.14
C GLN A 30 -4.32 -1.27 11.03
N ASP A 31 -3.92 -1.23 9.77
CA ASP A 31 -4.87 -1.24 8.65
C ASP A 31 -5.13 -2.64 8.08
N ILE A 32 -4.12 -3.50 7.94
CA ILE A 32 -4.30 -4.82 7.30
C ILE A 32 -5.24 -5.71 8.13
N ALA A 33 -5.13 -5.67 9.46
CA ALA A 33 -6.03 -6.41 10.35
C ALA A 33 -7.49 -5.88 10.31
N LYS A 34 -7.71 -4.61 9.95
CA LYS A 34 -9.06 -4.03 9.76
C LYS A 34 -9.60 -4.25 8.35
N THR A 35 -8.76 -4.22 7.32
CA THR A 35 -9.19 -4.38 5.91
C THR A 35 -9.56 -5.83 5.55
N PHE A 36 -8.90 -6.84 6.13
CA PHE A 36 -9.21 -8.26 5.88
C PHE A 36 -10.23 -8.87 6.88
N ARG A 37 -10.85 -8.04 7.73
CA ARG A 37 -11.92 -8.42 8.67
C ARG A 37 -13.28 -7.81 8.30
N GLN A 38 -13.52 -7.53 7.02
CA GLN A 38 -14.88 -7.20 6.59
C GLN A 38 -15.63 -8.52 6.29
N PRO A 39 -16.81 -8.75 6.89
CA PRO A 39 -17.69 -9.88 6.58
C PRO A 39 -18.25 -9.81 5.16
#